data_AF-A0A368T5A8-F1
#
_entry.id   AF-A0A368T5A8-F1
#
_cell.length_a   1.000
_cell.length_b   1.000
_cell.length_c   1.000
_cell.angle_alpha   90.00
_cell.angle_beta   90.00
_cell.angle_gamma   90.00
#
_symmetry.space_group_name_H-M   'P 1'
#
loop_
_entity.id
_entity.type
_entity.pdbx_description
1 polymer ?
#
loop_
_entity_poly.entity_id
_entity_poly.type
_entity_poly.pdbx_seq_one_letter_code
_entity_poly.pdbx_strand_id
1 'polypeptide(L)' 'MRAVELHAQTHALDFYARLGYTAYGAEFMDAGIPHRHMRREL' A
#
# COMPACT_ATOMS: atom_id res chain seq x y z
N MET A 1 5.43 -17.40 -6.91
CA MET A 1 5.77 -15.97 -7.12
C MET A 1 6.20 -15.37 -5.79
N ARG A 2 7.18 -14.46 -5.80
CA ARG A 2 7.60 -13.72 -4.61
C ARG A 2 7.06 -12.30 -4.72
N ALA A 3 6.60 -11.73 -3.61
CA ALA A 3 6.06 -10.37 -3.58
C ALA A 3 6.51 -9.65 -2.30
N VAL A 4 6.49 -8.32 -2.35
CA VAL A 4 6.69 -7.44 -1.20
C VAL A 4 5.35 -6.79 -0.86
N GLU A 5 5.01 -6.79 0.42
CA GLU A 5 3.79 -6.17 0.93
C GLU A 5 4.11 -5.04 1.90
N LEU A 6 3.23 -4.04 1.94
CA LEU A 6 3.31 -2.91 2.85
C LEU A 6 1.92 -2.35 3.16
N HIS A 7 1.84 -1.61 4.27
CA HIS A 7 0.68 -0.82 4.64
C HIS A 7 1.03 0.66 4.45
N ALA A 8 0.56 1.26 3.35
CA ALA A 8 0.87 2.65 3.03
C ALA A 8 -0.18 3.58 3.64
N GLN A 9 0.27 4.67 4.26
CA GLN A 9 -0.59 5.82 4.53
C GLN A 9 -1.20 6.31 3.21
N THR A 10 -2.49 6.67 3.20
CA THR A 10 -3.22 6.94 1.95
C THR A 10 -2.68 8.13 1.16
N HIS A 11 -2.04 9.09 1.82
CA HIS A 11 -1.39 10.21 1.13
C HIS A 11 -0.14 9.78 0.33
N ALA A 12 0.42 8.58 0.60
CA ALA A 12 1.63 8.08 -0.03
C ALA A 12 1.35 7.05 -1.14
N LEU A 13 0.08 6.78 -1.47
CA LEU A 13 -0.27 5.75 -2.46
C LEU A 13 0.34 6.03 -3.83
N ASP A 14 0.28 7.27 -4.31
CA ASP A 14 0.85 7.64 -5.61
C ASP A 14 2.37 7.45 -5.66
N PHE A 15 3.06 7.67 -4.54
CA PHE A 15 4.50 7.41 -4.44
C PHE A 15 4.79 5.91 -4.63
N TYR A 16 4.08 5.04 -3.91
CA TYR A 16 4.28 3.60 -4.02
C TYR A 16 3.75 3.01 -5.34
N ALA A 17 2.68 3.57 -5.90
CA ALA A 17 2.17 3.20 -7.21
C ALA A 17 3.24 3.40 -8.30
N ARG A 18 3.97 4.52 -8.26
CA ARG A 18 5.10 4.79 -9.17
C ARG A 18 6.30 3.84 -8.96
N LEU A 19 6.40 3.21 -7.79
CA LEU A 19 7.41 2.16 -7.50
C LEU A 19 6.94 0.75 -7.88
N GLY A 20 5.76 0.62 -8.50
CA GLY A 20 5.19 -0.65 -8.98
C GLY A 20 4.28 -1.37 -7.99
N TYR A 21 3.94 -0.76 -6.85
CA TYR A 21 2.99 -1.35 -5.92
C TYR A 21 1.54 -1.11 -6.37
N THR A 22 0.67 -2.07 -6.09
CA THR A 22 -0.77 -1.98 -6.33
C THR A 22 -1.52 -2.02 -5.00
N ALA A 23 -2.39 -1.06 -4.76
CA ALA A 23 -3.26 -1.05 -3.58
C ALA A 23 -4.38 -2.09 -3.73
N TYR A 24 -4.70 -2.80 -2.65
CA TYR A 24 -5.77 -3.79 -2.62
C TYR A 24 -6.51 -3.73 -1.28
N GLY A 25 -7.71 -4.34 -1.23
CA GLY A 25 -8.56 -4.31 -0.05
C GLY A 25 -9.13 -2.91 0.27
N ALA A 26 -9.80 -2.83 1.42
CA ALA A 26 -10.39 -1.59 1.92
C ALA A 26 -9.34 -0.70 2.62
N GLU A 27 -9.67 0.57 2.80
CA GLU A 27 -8.93 1.46 3.69
C GLU A 27 -9.15 1.05 5.15
N PHE A 28 -8.11 1.19 5.98
CA PHE A 28 -8.17 0.95 7.42
C PHE A 28 -7.40 2.01 8.18
N MET A 29 -7.73 2.17 9.47
CA MET A 29 -7.04 3.11 10.35
C MET A 29 -5.92 2.40 11.11
N ASP A 30 -4.73 3.00 11.10
CA ASP A 30 -3.60 2.58 11.94
C ASP A 30 -2.94 3.82 12.55
N ALA A 31 -2.74 3.80 13.87
CA ALA A 31 -2.29 4.95 14.67
C ALA A 31 -3.03 6.28 14.39
N GLY A 32 -4.32 6.21 14.03
CA GLY A 32 -5.12 7.39 13.71
C GLY A 32 -4.90 7.96 12.30
N ILE A 33 -4.19 7.25 11.43
CA ILE A 33 -3.93 7.65 10.04
C ILE A 33 -4.59 6.62 9.10
N PRO A 34 -5.24 7.05 8.00
CA PRO A 34 -5.80 6.14 7.01
C PRO A 34 -4.70 5.44 6.19
N HIS A 35 -4.84 4.13 6.00
CA HIS A 35 -3.90 3.26 5.31
C HIS A 35 -4.58 2.33 4.30
N ARG A 36 -3.81 1.83 3.32
CA ARG A 36 -4.19 0.75 2.40
C ARG A 36 -3.11 -0.33 2.36
N HIS A 37 -3.53 -1.58 2.19
CA HIS A 37 -2.59 -2.65 1.82
C HIS A 37 -2.09 -2.42 0.39
N MET A 38 -0.80 -2.61 0.17
CA MET A 38 -0.21 -2.58 -1.17
C MET A 38 0.75 -3.75 -1.38
N ARG A 39 0.83 -4.23 -2.62
CA ARG A 39 1.67 -5.36 -3.03
C ARG A 39 2.42 -5.08 -4.33
N ARG A 40 3.66 -5.56 -4.43
CA ARG A 40 4.46 -5.56 -5.66
C ARG A 40 5.08 -6.93 -5.89
N GLU A 41 4.91 -7.50 -7.08
CA GLU A 41 5.60 -8.72 -7.49
C GLU A 41 7.11 -8.47 -7.67
N LEU A 42 7.93 -9.47 -7.37
CA LEU A 42 9.38 -9.47 -7.60
C LEU A 42 9.75 -10.10 -8.94
#